data_AF-A0A5C5Q4J8-F1
#
_entry.id   AF-A0A5C5Q4J8-F1
#
_cell.length_a   1.000
_cell.length_b   1.000
_cell.length_c   1.000
_cell.angle_alpha   90.00
_cell.angle_beta   90.00
_cell.angle_gamma   90.00
#
_symmetry.space_group_name_H-M   'P 1'
#
loop_
_entity.id
_entity.type
_entity.pdbx_description
1 polymer ?
#
loop_
_entity_poly.entity_id
_entity_poly.type
_entity_poly.pdbx_seq_one_letter_code
_entity_poly.pdbx_strand_id
1 'polypeptide(L)'
;MTHEQQDSLVSVEETRRVEQFLLREARLLDEECWDAWLHALSEDIHYWMPGIENRRREDKSGPYCLEHMAFFDDGMRELKRRVARFKQPSAWAENPPTRNVHLVSNIEVYAGAAPGEYLAYSCFINVRSRGLDEHHQIAGRREDVLRLEADGLKLLKRKILIPNAMLLCKNINTFL
;
A
#
# COMPACT_ATOMS: atom_id res chain seq x y z
N MET A 1 -10.72 21.07 -3.61
CA MET A 1 -11.32 19.72 -3.71
C MET A 1 -11.90 19.40 -2.35
N THR A 2 -13.11 18.87 -2.36
CA THR A 2 -14.08 18.74 -1.27
C THR A 2 -13.54 17.96 -0.07
N HIS A 3 -13.12 18.67 0.99
CA HIS A 3 -12.96 18.13 2.35
C HIS A 3 -14.32 18.17 3.08
N GLU A 4 -15.32 17.52 2.50
CA GLU A 4 -16.58 17.22 3.19
C GLU A 4 -16.84 15.71 3.12
N GLN A 5 -15.82 14.92 3.43
CA GLN A 5 -16.08 13.61 4.04
C GLN A 5 -16.12 13.86 5.53
N GLN A 6 -17.32 13.72 6.09
CA GLN A 6 -17.51 13.77 7.53
C GLN A 6 -16.95 12.46 8.09
N ASP A 7 -15.62 12.43 8.24
CA ASP A 7 -14.88 11.27 8.71
C ASP A 7 -15.32 10.96 10.15
N SER A 8 -16.19 9.96 10.27
CA SER A 8 -16.75 9.56 11.56
C SER A 8 -15.72 8.72 12.31
N LEU A 9 -15.37 9.16 13.52
CA LEU A 9 -14.44 8.42 14.37
C LEU A 9 -15.04 7.07 14.78
N VAL A 10 -14.20 6.03 14.76
CA VAL A 10 -14.54 4.70 15.26
C VAL A 10 -14.16 4.55 16.73
N SER A 11 -14.56 3.45 17.35
CA SER A 11 -14.16 3.15 18.73
C SER A 11 -12.65 2.87 18.83
N VAL A 12 -12.08 3.05 20.02
CA VAL A 12 -10.65 2.77 20.29
C VAL A 12 -10.27 1.33 19.95
N GLU A 13 -11.18 0.37 20.18
CA GLU A 13 -10.95 -1.04 19.87
C GLU A 13 -10.87 -1.29 18.37
N GLU A 14 -11.74 -0.64 17.59
CA GLU A 14 -11.72 -0.71 16.12
C GLU A 14 -10.47 -0.05 15.55
N THR A 15 -10.07 1.12 16.08
CA THR A 15 -8.80 1.77 15.73
C THR A 15 -7.64 0.82 15.94
N ARG A 16 -7.52 0.23 17.14
CA ARG A 16 -6.44 -0.72 17.46
C ARG A 16 -6.43 -1.94 16.56
N ARG A 17 -7.60 -2.46 16.21
CA ARG A 17 -7.72 -3.61 15.30
C ARG A 17 -7.16 -3.28 13.91
N VAL A 18 -7.46 -2.10 13.38
CA VAL A 18 -6.94 -1.63 12.09
C VAL A 18 -5.44 -1.33 12.16
N GLU A 19 -4.98 -0.67 13.22
CA GLU A 19 -3.54 -0.42 13.44
C GLU A 19 -2.75 -1.74 13.48
N GLN A 20 -3.22 -2.73 14.25
CA GLN A 20 -2.58 -4.04 14.32
C GLN A 20 -2.58 -4.76 12.97
N PHE A 21 -3.63 -4.61 12.16
CA PHE A 21 -3.65 -5.14 10.80
C PHE A 21 -2.52 -4.54 9.97
N LEU A 22 -2.40 -3.21 9.92
CA LEU A 22 -1.39 -2.51 9.11
C LEU A 22 0.05 -2.82 9.58
N LEU A 23 0.27 -2.91 10.89
CA LEU A 23 1.57 -3.27 11.47
C LEU A 23 1.93 -4.74 11.22
N ARG A 24 0.95 -5.65 11.31
CA ARG A 24 1.15 -7.06 10.98
C ARG A 24 1.45 -7.24 9.50
N GLU A 25 0.73 -6.53 8.63
CA GLU A 25 0.95 -6.56 7.19
C GLU A 25 2.39 -6.17 6.84
N ALA A 26 2.88 -5.06 7.39
CA ALA A 26 4.26 -4.61 7.23
C ALA A 26 5.26 -5.72 7.58
N ARG A 27 5.08 -6.40 8.72
CA ARG A 27 5.93 -7.52 9.12
C ARG A 27 5.84 -8.72 8.18
N LEU A 28 4.65 -9.05 7.67
CA LEU A 28 4.50 -10.14 6.69
C LEU A 28 5.24 -9.85 5.40
N LEU A 29 5.22 -8.59 4.94
CA LEU A 29 5.96 -8.16 3.75
C LEU A 29 7.48 -8.20 3.99
N ASP A 30 7.94 -7.73 5.14
CA ASP A 30 9.36 -7.74 5.52
C ASP A 30 9.93 -9.16 5.66
N GLU A 31 9.13 -10.11 6.13
CA GLU A 31 9.47 -11.53 6.29
C GLU A 31 9.18 -12.38 5.04
N GLU A 32 8.82 -11.75 3.91
CA GLU A 32 8.45 -12.42 2.65
C GLU A 32 7.34 -13.49 2.80
N CYS A 33 6.44 -13.31 3.77
CA CYS A 33 5.32 -14.20 4.05
C CYS A 33 4.15 -13.97 3.08
N TRP A 34 4.42 -14.09 1.77
CA TRP A 34 3.52 -13.65 0.70
C TRP A 34 2.15 -14.32 0.69
N ASP A 35 2.06 -15.60 1.05
CA ASP A 35 0.77 -16.31 1.07
C ASP A 35 -0.15 -15.79 2.18
N ALA A 36 0.43 -15.49 3.35
CA ALA A 36 -0.30 -14.88 4.45
C ALA A 36 -0.69 -13.43 4.12
N TRP A 37 0.18 -12.69 3.43
CA TRP A 37 -0.16 -11.35 2.94
C TRP A 37 -1.31 -11.38 1.94
N LEU A 38 -1.25 -12.25 0.91
CA LEU A 38 -2.33 -12.42 -0.07
C LEU A 38 -3.66 -12.81 0.60
N HIS A 39 -3.63 -13.66 1.63
CA HIS A 39 -4.84 -14.04 2.36
C HIS A 39 -5.48 -12.88 3.13
N ALA A 40 -4.68 -11.89 3.56
CA ALA A 40 -5.14 -10.68 4.22
C ALA A 40 -5.76 -9.64 3.25
N LEU A 41 -5.69 -9.89 1.94
CA LEU A 41 -6.33 -9.05 0.92
C LEU A 41 -7.72 -9.59 0.57
N SER A 42 -8.65 -8.68 0.31
CA SER A 42 -9.94 -9.03 -0.29
C SER A 42 -9.74 -9.56 -1.70
N GLU A 43 -10.58 -10.50 -2.16
CA GLU A 43 -10.57 -10.91 -3.57
C GLU A 43 -10.96 -9.74 -4.50
N ASP A 44 -11.66 -8.74 -3.98
CA ASP A 44 -12.04 -7.49 -4.66
C ASP A 44 -10.98 -6.36 -4.50
N ILE A 45 -9.76 -6.69 -4.05
CA ILE A 45 -8.69 -5.70 -3.82
C ILE A 45 -8.47 -4.80 -5.04
N HIS A 46 -8.38 -3.49 -4.80
CA HIS A 46 -7.78 -2.54 -5.75
C HIS A 46 -6.52 -1.92 -5.13
N TYR A 47 -5.37 -2.29 -5.67
CA TYR A 47 -4.06 -1.86 -5.22
C TYR A 47 -3.46 -0.88 -6.22
N TRP A 48 -3.43 0.40 -5.87
CA TRP A 48 -3.18 1.48 -6.81
C TRP A 48 -2.11 2.44 -6.33
N MET A 49 -1.16 2.74 -7.21
CA MET A 49 -0.10 3.72 -6.99
C MET A 49 0.06 4.56 -8.26
N PRO A 50 -0.56 5.73 -8.35
CA PRO A 50 -0.48 6.57 -9.54
C PRO A 50 0.93 7.15 -9.75
N GLY A 51 1.25 7.45 -11.01
CA GLY A 51 2.31 8.39 -11.35
C GLY A 51 1.90 9.81 -10.95
N ILE A 52 2.84 10.58 -10.41
CA ILE A 52 2.58 11.96 -9.99
C ILE A 52 3.08 12.92 -11.07
N GLU A 53 2.21 13.84 -11.48
CA GLU A 53 2.52 14.88 -12.45
C GLU A 53 2.79 16.23 -11.78
N ASN A 54 3.88 16.87 -12.19
CA ASN A 54 4.18 18.24 -11.77
C ASN A 54 3.24 19.20 -12.50
N ARG A 55 2.19 19.62 -11.81
CA ARG A 55 1.20 20.58 -12.32
C ARG A 55 1.26 21.89 -11.56
N ARG A 56 0.84 22.97 -12.24
CA ARG A 56 0.75 24.29 -11.61
C ARG A 56 -0.42 24.31 -10.61
N ARG A 57 -0.33 25.16 -9.59
CA ARG A 57 -1.35 25.24 -8.52
C ARG A 57 -2.73 25.64 -9.04
N GLU A 58 -2.79 26.35 -10.16
CA GLU A 58 -4.04 26.80 -10.78
C GLU A 58 -4.76 25.66 -11.54
N ASP A 59 -4.06 24.57 -11.86
CA ASP A 59 -4.66 23.40 -12.51
C ASP A 59 -5.50 22.60 -11.49
N LYS A 60 -6.81 22.65 -11.68
CA LYS A 60 -7.79 21.99 -10.81
C LYS A 60 -7.96 20.50 -11.09
N SER A 61 -7.28 19.96 -12.10
CA SER A 61 -7.34 18.52 -12.41
C SER A 61 -6.64 17.66 -11.36
N GLY A 62 -5.75 18.25 -10.55
CA GLY A 62 -4.98 17.52 -9.54
C GLY A 62 -3.76 16.80 -10.11
N PRO A 63 -2.85 16.30 -9.24
CA PRO A 63 -1.55 15.80 -9.65
C PRO A 63 -1.55 14.37 -10.24
N TYR A 64 -2.69 13.67 -10.24
CA TYR A 64 -2.85 12.32 -10.77
C TYR A 64 -4.33 12.05 -11.12
N CYS A 65 -4.58 11.07 -11.98
CA CYS A 65 -5.91 10.60 -12.36
C CYS A 65 -5.89 9.10 -12.66
N LEU A 66 -7.04 8.43 -12.61
CA LEU A 66 -7.14 6.97 -12.82
C LEU A 66 -6.79 6.57 -14.27
N GLU A 67 -7.05 7.42 -15.24
CA GLU A 67 -6.79 7.16 -16.66
C GLU A 67 -5.31 7.36 -17.05
N HIS A 68 -4.50 7.87 -16.14
CA HIS A 68 -3.08 8.16 -16.37
C HIS A 68 -2.20 6.98 -15.96
N MET A 69 -0.89 7.09 -16.20
CA MET A 69 0.07 6.05 -15.84
C MET A 69 0.05 5.78 -14.32
N ALA A 70 0.12 4.51 -13.95
CA ALA A 70 0.29 4.07 -12.57
C ALA A 70 1.46 3.07 -12.46
N PHE A 71 2.16 3.11 -11.33
CA PHE A 71 3.18 2.12 -10.97
C PHE A 71 2.54 0.79 -10.56
N PHE A 72 1.38 0.87 -9.91
CA PHE A 72 0.49 -0.25 -9.63
C PHE A 72 -0.93 0.15 -10.01
N ASP A 73 -1.63 -0.76 -10.67
CA ASP A 73 -3.08 -0.70 -10.89
C ASP A 73 -3.56 -2.14 -10.96
N ASP A 74 -3.59 -2.76 -9.78
CA ASP A 74 -3.56 -4.20 -9.63
C ASP A 74 -4.79 -4.70 -8.87
N GLY A 75 -5.44 -5.71 -9.42
CA GLY A 75 -6.39 -6.55 -8.68
C GLY A 75 -5.72 -7.81 -8.12
N MET A 76 -6.51 -8.65 -7.45
CA MET A 76 -6.02 -9.89 -6.84
C MET A 76 -5.25 -10.79 -7.83
N ARG A 77 -5.70 -10.87 -9.08
CA ARG A 77 -5.05 -11.69 -10.12
C ARG A 77 -3.65 -11.19 -10.46
N GLU A 78 -3.48 -9.88 -10.59
CA GLU A 78 -2.20 -9.22 -10.87
C GLU A 78 -1.24 -9.38 -9.68
N LEU A 79 -1.72 -9.17 -8.46
CA LEU A 79 -0.94 -9.36 -7.24
C LEU A 79 -0.46 -10.81 -7.08
N LYS A 80 -1.35 -11.80 -7.29
CA LYS A 80 -0.98 -13.23 -7.30
C LYS A 80 0.11 -13.53 -8.32
N ARG A 81 0.07 -12.91 -9.50
CA ARG A 81 1.14 -13.05 -10.53
C ARG A 81 2.47 -12.45 -10.08
N ARG A 82 2.46 -11.27 -9.45
CA ARG A 82 3.68 -10.64 -8.90
C ARG A 82 4.31 -11.48 -7.80
N VAL A 83 3.51 -11.97 -6.86
CA VAL A 83 3.98 -12.88 -5.80
C VAL A 83 4.56 -14.16 -6.40
N ALA A 84 3.88 -14.77 -7.38
CA ALA A 84 4.39 -15.95 -8.06
C ALA A 84 5.75 -15.68 -8.73
N ARG A 85 5.96 -14.47 -9.27
CA ARG A 85 7.26 -14.08 -9.83
C ARG A 85 8.34 -13.96 -8.76
N PHE A 86 8.06 -13.34 -7.61
CA PHE A 86 9.03 -13.21 -6.51
C PHE A 86 9.48 -14.57 -5.97
N LYS A 87 8.61 -15.58 -5.99
CA LYS A 87 8.94 -16.95 -5.55
C LYS A 87 9.83 -17.74 -6.53
N GLN A 88 10.02 -17.27 -7.77
CA GLN A 88 10.80 -18.00 -8.76
C GLN A 88 12.31 -17.79 -8.57
N PRO A 89 13.14 -18.86 -8.60
CA PRO A 89 14.61 -18.72 -8.56
C PRO A 89 15.18 -17.87 -9.70
N SER A 90 14.46 -17.78 -10.82
CA SER A 90 14.82 -16.97 -12.00
C SER A 90 14.45 -15.49 -11.85
N ALA A 91 13.94 -15.06 -10.70
CA ALA A 91 13.77 -13.65 -10.37
C ALA A 91 15.13 -13.04 -10.01
N TRP A 92 16.03 -12.91 -10.99
CA TRP A 92 17.39 -12.38 -10.79
C TRP A 92 17.43 -11.00 -10.13
N ALA A 93 16.37 -10.19 -10.33
CA ALA A 93 16.21 -8.90 -9.66
C ALA A 93 15.98 -9.02 -8.14
N GLU A 94 15.54 -10.17 -7.64
CA GLU A 94 15.26 -10.48 -6.23
C GLU A 94 16.09 -11.65 -5.70
N ASN A 95 17.15 -12.07 -6.41
CA ASN A 95 18.03 -13.15 -5.96
C ASN A 95 19.49 -12.68 -6.04
N PRO A 96 20.17 -12.36 -4.92
CA PRO A 96 19.72 -12.53 -3.52
C PRO A 96 18.56 -11.58 -3.14
N PRO A 97 17.75 -11.94 -2.11
CA PRO A 97 16.55 -11.21 -1.73
C PRO A 97 16.83 -9.77 -1.34
N THR A 98 15.90 -8.89 -1.70
CA THR A 98 15.89 -7.52 -1.19
C THR A 98 15.44 -7.55 0.27
N ARG A 99 16.24 -6.97 1.16
CA ARG A 99 15.85 -6.82 2.57
C ARG A 99 14.98 -5.58 2.70
N ASN A 100 13.77 -5.76 3.22
CA ASN A 100 12.79 -4.70 3.40
C ASN A 100 12.62 -4.36 4.89
N VAL A 101 12.34 -3.09 5.18
CA VAL A 101 11.77 -2.65 6.46
C VAL A 101 10.65 -1.67 6.15
N HIS A 102 9.44 -1.98 6.59
CA HIS A 102 8.29 -1.09 6.50
C HIS A 102 8.03 -0.40 7.84
N LEU A 103 8.29 0.91 7.89
CA LEU A 103 7.90 1.75 9.00
C LEU A 103 6.54 2.37 8.68
N VAL A 104 5.51 1.99 9.43
CA VAL A 104 4.16 2.54 9.31
C VAL A 104 3.86 3.41 10.52
N SER A 105 3.37 4.63 10.29
CA SER A 105 3.09 5.62 11.34
C SER A 105 1.93 6.52 10.93
N ASN A 106 1.55 7.45 11.82
CA ASN A 106 0.51 8.47 11.58
C ASN A 106 -0.80 7.80 11.14
N ILE A 107 -1.18 6.75 11.86
CA ILE A 107 -2.38 5.97 11.55
C ILE A 107 -3.59 6.72 12.08
N GLU A 108 -4.52 7.04 11.19
CA GLU A 108 -5.83 7.62 11.51
C GLU A 108 -6.89 6.66 10.98
N VAL A 109 -7.92 6.35 11.79
CA VAL A 109 -8.94 5.35 11.45
C VAL A 109 -10.33 5.94 11.62
N TYR A 110 -11.15 5.78 10.59
CA TYR A 110 -12.52 6.28 10.51
C TYR A 110 -13.46 5.19 10.00
N ALA A 111 -14.76 5.43 10.16
CA ALA A 111 -15.77 4.56 9.57
C ALA A 111 -15.69 4.67 8.03
N GLY A 112 -15.76 3.53 7.37
CA GLY A 112 -15.82 3.45 5.92
C GLY A 112 -17.20 3.81 5.37
N ALA A 113 -17.37 3.68 4.05
CA ALA A 113 -18.62 4.04 3.38
C ALA A 113 -19.77 3.05 3.67
N ALA A 114 -19.44 1.80 4.00
CA ALA A 114 -20.40 0.77 4.36
C ALA A 114 -20.16 0.22 5.78
N PRO A 115 -21.20 -0.34 6.44
CA PRO A 115 -21.03 -1.02 7.71
C PRO A 115 -19.95 -2.12 7.65
N GLY A 116 -19.04 -2.11 8.62
CA GLY A 116 -17.91 -3.05 8.66
C GLY A 116 -16.73 -2.66 7.76
N GLU A 117 -16.79 -1.51 7.09
CA GLU A 117 -15.63 -0.91 6.42
C GLU A 117 -14.95 0.13 7.31
N TYR A 118 -13.65 0.26 7.14
CA TYR A 118 -12.80 1.22 7.83
C TYR A 118 -11.96 1.97 6.82
N LEU A 119 -11.90 3.29 6.95
CA LEU A 119 -11.00 4.14 6.19
C LEU A 119 -9.78 4.43 7.06
N ALA A 120 -8.60 4.05 6.58
CA ALA A 120 -7.35 4.25 7.30
C ALA A 120 -6.38 5.11 6.48
N TYR A 121 -5.89 6.18 7.11
CA TYR A 121 -4.79 6.97 6.59
C TYR A 121 -3.51 6.56 7.31
N SER A 122 -2.40 6.42 6.59
CA SER A 122 -1.10 6.19 7.20
C SER A 122 0.03 6.83 6.40
N CYS A 123 1.13 7.13 7.08
CA CYS A 123 2.41 7.41 6.45
C CYS A 123 3.26 6.16 6.47
N PHE A 124 4.09 5.98 5.45
CA PHE A 124 5.06 4.89 5.42
C PHE A 124 6.45 5.37 5.01
N ILE A 125 7.45 4.64 5.48
CA ILE A 125 8.79 4.59 4.93
C ILE A 125 9.10 3.11 4.66
N ASN A 126 9.39 2.77 3.41
CA ASN A 126 9.94 1.49 3.03
C ASN A 126 11.43 1.66 2.74
N VAL A 127 12.26 0.99 3.54
CA VAL A 127 13.71 0.91 3.36
C VAL A 127 14.03 -0.40 2.68
N ARG A 128 14.80 -0.34 1.59
CA ARG A 128 15.21 -1.48 0.79
C ARG A 128 16.72 -1.52 0.68
N SER A 129 17.31 -2.66 1.00
CA SER A 129 18.74 -2.88 0.81
C SER A 129 19.04 -4.21 0.14
N ARG A 130 20.05 -4.22 -0.72
CA ARG A 130 20.51 -5.42 -1.42
C ARG A 130 22.03 -5.45 -1.53
N GLY A 131 22.62 -6.62 -1.49
CA GLY A 131 24.08 -6.77 -1.57
C GLY A 131 24.79 -6.05 -0.43
N LEU A 132 25.84 -5.29 -0.78
CA LEU A 132 26.74 -4.63 0.18
C LEU A 132 26.35 -3.17 0.46
N ASP A 133 25.99 -2.39 -0.57
CA ASP A 133 25.87 -0.93 -0.52
C ASP A 133 24.63 -0.37 -1.22
N GLU A 134 23.81 -1.22 -1.85
CA GLU A 134 22.57 -0.77 -2.44
C GLU A 134 21.54 -0.46 -1.36
N HIS A 135 21.09 0.79 -1.33
CA HIS A 135 20.09 1.28 -0.39
C HIS A 135 19.14 2.27 -1.08
N HIS A 136 17.85 1.98 -1.01
CA HIS A 136 16.78 2.84 -1.51
C HIS A 136 15.72 3.03 -0.44
N GLN A 137 15.10 4.21 -0.46
CA GLN A 137 14.00 4.54 0.44
C GLN A 137 12.84 5.08 -0.39
N ILE A 138 11.64 4.57 -0.11
CA ILE A 138 10.38 5.11 -0.63
C ILE A 138 9.58 5.59 0.57
N ALA A 139 9.13 6.84 0.54
CA ALA A 139 8.28 7.41 1.57
C ALA A 139 7.03 7.98 0.95
N GLY A 140 5.91 7.88 1.66
CA GLY A 140 4.64 8.36 1.14
C GLY A 140 3.51 8.21 2.14
N ARG A 141 2.30 8.32 1.60
CA ARG A 141 1.04 8.15 2.32
C ARG A 141 0.25 7.00 1.71
N ARG A 142 -0.55 6.34 2.53
CA ARG A 142 -1.53 5.34 2.11
C ARG A 142 -2.91 5.77 2.55
N GLU A 143 -3.86 5.57 1.67
CA GLU A 143 -5.28 5.61 1.98
C GLU A 143 -5.82 4.20 1.73
N ASP A 144 -6.19 3.54 2.81
CA ASP A 144 -6.61 2.15 2.81
C ASP A 144 -8.09 2.05 3.17
N VAL A 145 -8.81 1.19 2.46
CA VAL A 145 -10.14 0.74 2.87
C VAL A 145 -10.02 -0.70 3.31
N LEU A 146 -10.34 -0.96 4.57
CA LEU A 146 -10.41 -2.32 5.12
C LEU A 146 -11.87 -2.72 5.28
N ARG A 147 -12.18 -4.00 5.07
CA ARG A 147 -13.54 -4.54 5.19
C ARG A 147 -13.53 -5.77 6.10
N LEU A 148 -14.49 -5.84 7.01
CA LEU A 148 -14.76 -7.05 7.76
C LEU A 148 -15.46 -8.07 6.86
N GLU A 149 -14.77 -9.17 6.58
CA GLU A 149 -15.27 -10.32 5.83
C GLU A 149 -15.44 -11.54 6.76
N ALA A 150 -15.90 -12.67 6.21
CA ALA A 150 -16.22 -13.87 6.98
C ALA A 150 -15.01 -14.45 7.74
N ASP A 151 -13.81 -14.30 7.20
CA ASP A 151 -12.54 -14.80 7.74
C ASP A 151 -11.71 -13.72 8.46
N GLY A 152 -12.22 -12.49 8.56
CA GLY A 152 -11.60 -11.42 9.32
C GLY A 152 -11.54 -10.09 8.59
N LEU A 153 -10.71 -9.20 9.09
CA LEU A 153 -10.48 -7.89 8.48
C LEU A 153 -9.55 -8.04 7.29
N LYS A 154 -9.94 -7.53 6.13
CA LYS A 154 -9.17 -7.59 4.88
C LYS A 154 -8.93 -6.23 4.27
N LEU A 155 -7.83 -6.08 3.53
CA LEU A 155 -7.56 -4.90 2.72
C LEU A 155 -8.38 -4.98 1.42
N LEU A 156 -9.27 -4.02 1.23
CA LEU A 156 -10.14 -3.91 0.05
C LEU A 156 -9.61 -2.90 -0.97
N LYS A 157 -9.05 -1.79 -0.51
CA LYS A 157 -8.43 -0.80 -1.40
C LYS A 157 -7.17 -0.27 -0.75
N ARG A 158 -6.15 -0.02 -1.56
CA ARG A 158 -4.97 0.74 -1.17
C ARG A 158 -4.63 1.74 -2.26
N LYS A 159 -4.60 3.01 -1.89
CA LYS A 159 -4.03 4.08 -2.71
C LYS A 159 -2.72 4.54 -2.08
N ILE A 160 -1.62 4.42 -2.83
CA ILE A 160 -0.28 4.82 -2.39
C ILE A 160 0.10 6.12 -3.09
N LEU A 161 0.39 7.15 -2.29
CA LEU A 161 0.81 8.46 -2.78
C LEU A 161 2.25 8.74 -2.34
N ILE A 162 3.17 8.75 -3.30
CA ILE A 162 4.54 9.24 -3.09
C ILE A 162 4.62 10.73 -3.43
N PRO A 163 5.50 11.51 -2.78
CA PRO A 163 5.65 12.93 -3.08
C PRO A 163 6.46 13.20 -4.37
N ASN A 164 7.04 12.16 -4.98
CA ASN A 164 7.96 12.31 -6.11
C ASN A 164 7.24 12.06 -7.46
N ALA A 165 7.43 12.97 -8.42
CA ALA A 165 7.00 12.80 -9.80
C ALA A 165 7.82 11.75 -10.58
N MET A 166 9.07 11.54 -10.16
CA MET A 166 9.93 10.48 -10.68
C MET A 166 10.31 9.53 -9.56
N LEU A 167 10.37 8.24 -9.88
CA LEU A 167 10.84 7.24 -8.96
C LEU A 167 12.37 7.35 -8.79
N LEU A 168 12.83 7.56 -7.56
CA LEU A 168 14.26 7.73 -7.24
C LEU A 168 14.99 6.40 -7.00
N CYS A 169 14.32 5.27 -7.20
CA CYS A 169 14.90 3.95 -7.17
C CYS A 169 14.80 3.29 -8.55
N LYS A 170 15.70 2.34 -8.81
CA LYS A 170 15.77 1.67 -10.12
C LYS A 170 14.57 0.78 -10.45
N ASN A 171 13.78 0.37 -9.45
CA ASN A 171 12.58 -0.46 -9.57
C ASN A 171 11.71 -0.37 -8.30
N ILE A 172 10.46 -0.82 -8.40
CA ILE A 172 9.56 -1.04 -7.25
C ILE A 172 9.27 -2.54 -7.11
N ASN A 173 10.29 -3.30 -6.75
CA ASN A 173 10.12 -4.72 -6.44
C ASN A 173 9.86 -4.90 -4.94
N THR A 174 8.78 -4.29 -4.47
CA THR A 174 8.22 -4.43 -3.12
C THR A 174 6.74 -4.09 -3.20
N PHE A 175 5.96 -4.54 -2.21
CA PHE A 175 4.65 -3.98 -1.94
C PHE A 175 4.79 -2.92 -0.85
N LEU A 176 3.98 -1.88 -0.90
CA LEU A 176 3.92 -0.72 -0.01
C LEU A 176 2.57 -0.66 0.74
#